data_AF-A0A2G4FNA9-F1
#
_entry.id   AF-A0A2G4FNA9-F1
#
_cell.length_a   1.000
_cell.length_b   1.000
_cell.length_c   1.000
_cell.angle_alpha   90.00
_cell.angle_beta   90.00
_cell.angle_gamma   90.00
#
_symmetry.space_group_name_H-M   'P 1'
#
loop_
_entity.id
_entity.type
_entity.pdbx_description
1 polymer ?
#
loop_
_entity_poly.entity_id
_entity_poly.type
_entity_poly.pdbx_seq_one_letter_code
_entity_poly.pdbx_strand_id
1 'polypeptide(L)'
;MTAQLVAISEGPSIVLNKPILLLGRHEECDVQIDSKKISRKHCCIILLKNKAIIRDLGSTNGVSINGKKVLEGSFVPGDELCIGNSKYILHWDSVILSGANSKPNC
;
A
#
# COMPACT_ATOMS: atom_id res chain seq x y z
N MET A 1 -5.31 -5.62 13.41
CA MET A 1 -4.18 -5.51 12.48
C MET A 1 -4.60 -4.56 11.39
N THR A 2 -4.07 -3.35 11.39
CA THR A 2 -4.34 -2.36 10.33
C THR A 2 -3.12 -2.28 9.44
N ALA A 3 -3.33 -2.37 8.14
CA ALA A 3 -2.26 -2.16 7.18
C ALA A 3 -2.31 -0.71 6.68
N GLN A 4 -1.15 -0.11 6.43
CA GLN A 4 -1.01 1.27 5.98
C GLN A 4 0.03 1.32 4.87
N LEU A 5 -0.24 2.06 3.81
CA LEU A 5 0.75 2.41 2.80
C LEU A 5 1.37 3.74 3.18
N VAL A 6 2.64 3.72 3.54
CA VAL A 6 3.40 4.92 3.87
C VAL A 6 4.07 5.42 2.59
N ALA A 7 3.77 6.65 2.18
CA ALA A 7 4.43 7.27 1.03
C ALA A 7 5.89 7.59 1.37
N ILE A 8 6.83 7.16 0.51
CA ILE A 8 8.27 7.43 0.65
C ILE A 8 8.66 8.68 -0.14
N SER A 9 8.00 8.92 -1.27
CA SER A 9 8.40 9.94 -2.25
C SER A 9 7.37 11.07 -2.35
N GLU A 10 6.30 10.85 -3.12
CA GLU A 10 5.22 11.83 -3.35
C GLU A 10 3.86 11.19 -3.05
N GLY A 11 3.15 11.71 -2.06
CA GLY A 11 1.77 11.32 -1.74
C GLY A 11 1.46 11.32 -0.24
N PRO A 12 0.18 11.23 0.14
CA PRO A 12 -0.23 11.01 1.52
C PRO A 12 -0.03 9.55 1.94
N SER A 13 0.14 9.30 3.24
CA SER A 13 0.03 7.95 3.81
C SER A 13 -1.43 7.51 3.83
N ILE A 14 -1.67 6.25 3.48
CA ILE A 14 -3.00 5.72 3.19
C ILE A 14 -3.28 4.54 4.11
N VAL A 15 -4.38 4.60 4.83
CA VAL A 15 -4.80 3.49 5.70
C VAL A 15 -5.62 2.49 4.89
N LEU A 16 -5.19 1.23 4.86
CA LEU A 16 -5.90 0.13 4.21
C LEU A 16 -6.98 -0.40 5.16
N ASN A 17 -8.13 0.28 5.18
CA ASN A 17 -9.27 -0.07 6.03
C ASN A 17 -10.24 -1.09 5.39
N LYS A 18 -10.07 -1.38 4.09
CA LYS A 18 -10.89 -2.30 3.30
C LYS A 18 -10.04 -3.47 2.78
N PRO A 19 -10.67 -4.61 2.47
CA PRO A 19 -9.97 -5.73 1.82
C PRO A 19 -9.56 -5.39 0.39
N ILE A 20 -10.24 -4.45 -0.26
CA ILE A 20 -9.95 -4.01 -1.63
C ILE A 20 -10.02 -2.48 -1.64
N LEU A 21 -8.94 -1.83 -2.08
CA LEU A 21 -8.86 -0.38 -2.23
C LEU A 21 -8.49 -0.03 -3.66
N LEU A 22 -9.26 0.89 -4.23
CA LEU A 22 -8.99 1.44 -5.55
C LEU A 22 -8.14 2.70 -5.39
N LEU A 23 -7.00 2.76 -6.09
CA LEU A 23 -6.13 3.93 -6.13
C LEU A 23 -6.24 4.64 -7.47
N GLY A 24 -6.32 5.96 -7.39
CA GLY A 24 -6.34 6.81 -8.57
C GLY A 24 -6.41 8.27 -8.19
N ARG A 25 -6.46 9.13 -9.20
CA ARG A 25 -6.59 10.58 -8.99
C ARG A 25 -8.03 11.03 -8.76
N HIS A 26 -9.01 10.21 -9.16
CA HIS A 26 -10.42 10.58 -9.10
C HIS A 26 -10.98 10.40 -7.68
N GLU A 27 -11.96 11.20 -7.30
CA GLU A 27 -12.67 11.10 -6.01
C GLU A 27 -13.48 9.80 -5.86
N GLU A 28 -13.82 9.14 -6.96
CA GLU A 28 -14.46 7.81 -6.96
C GLU A 28 -13.51 6.70 -6.48
N CYS A 29 -12.20 6.98 -6.38
CA CYS A 29 -11.24 6.02 -5.84
C CYS A 29 -11.23 6.09 -4.32
N ASP A 30 -11.08 4.93 -3.69
CA ASP A 30 -10.95 4.82 -2.24
C ASP A 30 -9.74 5.62 -1.73
N VAL A 31 -8.70 5.64 -2.56
CA VAL A 31 -7.46 6.35 -2.32
C VAL A 31 -7.24 7.36 -3.42
N GLN A 32 -7.39 8.62 -3.06
CA GLN A 32 -7.10 9.74 -3.95
C GLN A 32 -5.64 10.13 -3.85
N ILE A 33 -4.91 9.96 -4.95
CA ILE A 33 -3.53 10.44 -5.08
C ILE A 33 -3.53 11.60 -6.09
N ASP A 34 -3.38 12.82 -5.60
CA ASP A 34 -3.29 14.00 -6.47
C ASP A 34 -1.90 14.09 -7.10
N SER A 35 -1.69 13.32 -8.17
CA SER A 35 -0.47 13.39 -8.97
C SER A 35 -0.81 13.38 -10.46
N LYS A 36 -0.20 14.30 -11.23
CA LYS A 36 -0.43 14.41 -12.67
C LYS A 36 -0.06 13.15 -13.46
N LYS A 37 0.78 12.28 -12.88
CA LYS A 37 1.22 11.01 -13.47
C LYS A 37 0.34 9.81 -13.10
N ILE A 38 -0.74 10.03 -12.35
CA ILE A 38 -1.67 8.98 -11.92
C ILE A 38 -3.00 9.12 -12.67
N SER A 39 -3.41 8.04 -13.34
CA SER A 39 -4.71 7.95 -14.00
C SER A 39 -5.88 8.03 -13.02
N ARG A 40 -7.06 8.42 -13.52
CA ARG A 40 -8.31 8.46 -12.74
C ARG A 40 -8.57 7.16 -11.98
N LYS A 41 -8.39 6.02 -12.65
CA LYS A 41 -8.35 4.67 -12.08
C LYS A 41 -6.99 4.08 -12.46
N HIS A 42 -6.10 3.91 -11.50
CA HIS A 42 -4.72 3.51 -11.78
C HIS A 42 -4.54 2.02 -11.48
N CYS A 43 -4.74 1.64 -10.23
CA CYS A 43 -4.51 0.29 -9.75
C CYS A 43 -5.41 -0.01 -8.55
N CYS A 44 -5.56 -1.29 -8.25
CA CYS A 44 -6.34 -1.77 -7.13
C CYS A 44 -5.44 -2.60 -6.22
N ILE A 45 -5.54 -2.39 -4.92
CA ILE A 45 -4.82 -3.15 -3.91
C ILE A 45 -5.81 -4.04 -3.15
N ILE A 46 -5.48 -5.31 -3.07
CA ILE A 46 -6.23 -6.34 -2.37
C ILE A 46 -5.40 -6.71 -1.13
N LEU A 47 -5.90 -6.36 0.04
CA LEU A 47 -5.29 -6.71 1.30
C LEU A 47 -5.73 -8.13 1.71
N LEU A 48 -4.75 -9.03 1.84
CA LEU A 48 -4.94 -10.35 2.42
C LEU A 48 -4.35 -10.38 3.83
N LYS A 49 -4.71 -11.39 4.63
CA LYS A 49 -4.30 -11.50 6.05
C LYS A 49 -2.80 -11.36 6.32
N ASN A 50 -1.93 -11.70 5.36
CA ASN A 50 -0.48 -11.73 5.55
C ASN A 50 0.31 -11.06 4.41
N LYS A 51 -0.36 -10.54 3.38
CA LYS A 51 0.26 -9.96 2.18
C LYS A 51 -0.71 -9.01 1.49
N ALA A 52 -0.22 -8.10 0.67
CA ALA A 52 -1.05 -7.31 -0.22
C ALA A 52 -0.83 -7.77 -1.67
N ILE A 53 -1.86 -7.66 -2.49
CA ILE A 53 -1.77 -7.88 -3.94
C ILE A 53 -2.12 -6.56 -4.60
N ILE A 54 -1.31 -6.12 -5.55
CA ILE A 54 -1.65 -5.00 -6.41
C ILE A 54 -1.98 -5.50 -7.81
N ARG A 55 -3.01 -4.91 -8.41
CA ARG A 55 -3.42 -5.14 -9.79
C ARG A 55 -3.52 -3.81 -10.51
N ASP A 56 -2.78 -3.67 -11.60
CA ASP A 56 -2.87 -2.56 -12.52
C ASP A 56 -4.16 -2.65 -13.35
N LEU A 57 -4.82 -1.52 -13.58
CA LEU A 57 -6.08 -1.43 -14.34
C LEU A 57 -5.90 -0.76 -15.71
N GLY A 58 -4.68 -0.73 -16.24
CA GLY A 58 -4.34 -0.01 -17.47
C GLY A 58 -3.84 1.40 -17.17
N SER A 59 -2.98 1.53 -16.15
CA SER A 59 -2.38 2.83 -15.86
C SER A 59 -1.33 3.22 -16.91
N THR A 60 -1.16 4.52 -17.15
CA THR A 60 -0.24 5.00 -18.20
C THR A 60 1.23 4.72 -17.88
N ASN A 61 1.61 4.75 -16.61
CA ASN A 61 3.00 4.54 -16.19
C ASN A 61 3.28 3.09 -15.75
N GLY A 62 2.22 2.34 -15.40
CA GLY A 62 2.29 1.01 -14.82
C GLY A 62 2.61 1.04 -13.32
N VAL A 63 2.57 -0.15 -12.74
CA VAL A 63 2.94 -0.43 -11.34
C VAL A 63 4.22 -1.27 -11.32
N SER A 64 5.10 -1.02 -10.36
CA SER A 64 6.25 -1.88 -10.08
C SER A 64 6.41 -2.22 -8.60
N ILE A 65 6.86 -3.44 -8.34
CA ILE A 65 7.18 -3.95 -7.00
C ILE A 65 8.68 -4.21 -6.96
N ASN A 66 9.40 -3.60 -6.01
CA ASN A 66 10.86 -3.69 -5.88
C ASN A 66 11.60 -3.45 -7.21
N GLY A 67 11.14 -2.46 -7.98
CA GLY A 67 11.72 -2.12 -9.29
C GLY A 67 11.30 -3.03 -10.45
N LYS A 68 10.53 -4.10 -10.24
CA LYS A 68 9.97 -4.93 -11.32
C LYS A 68 8.56 -4.49 -11.67
N LYS A 69 8.35 -4.06 -12.93
CA LYS A 69 7.01 -3.74 -13.44
C LYS A 69 6.15 -4.99 -13.52
N VAL A 70 4.95 -4.93 -12.96
CA VAL A 70 4.00 -6.04 -12.93
C VAL A 70 2.59 -5.52 -13.21
N LEU A 71 1.81 -6.31 -13.93
CA LEU A 71 0.36 -6.07 -14.08
C LEU A 71 -0.39 -6.53 -12.83
N GLU A 72 0.06 -7.63 -12.24
CA GLU A 72 -0.43 -8.14 -10.97
C GLU A 72 0.75 -8.68 -10.17
N GLY A 73 0.84 -8.35 -8.89
CA GLY A 73 1.88 -8.88 -8.02
C GLY A 73 1.52 -8.80 -6.55
N SER A 74 1.93 -9.81 -5.80
CA SER A 74 1.82 -9.80 -4.35
C SER A 74 3.10 -9.27 -3.71
N PHE A 75 2.97 -8.42 -2.69
CA PHE A 75 4.06 -7.82 -1.93
C PHE A 75 3.76 -7.91 -0.43
N VAL A 76 4.82 -7.88 0.37
CA VAL A 76 4.78 -8.00 1.82
C VAL A 76 5.17 -6.67 2.49
N PRO A 77 4.91 -6.51 3.80
CA PRO A 77 5.44 -5.38 4.55
C PRO A 77 6.93 -5.18 4.32
N GLY A 78 7.34 -3.94 4.04
CA GLY A 78 8.74 -3.59 3.78
C GLY A 78 9.15 -3.60 2.31
N ASP A 79 8.33 -4.15 1.40
CA ASP A 79 8.57 -4.03 -0.03
C ASP A 79 8.28 -2.61 -0.54
N GLU A 80 9.12 -2.14 -1.47
CA GLU A 80 8.87 -0.87 -2.17
C GLU A 80 7.87 -1.09 -3.31
N LEU A 81 6.70 -0.46 -3.18
CA LEU A 81 5.70 -0.39 -4.22
C LEU A 81 5.78 0.95 -4.94
N CYS A 82 5.92 0.93 -6.26
CA CYS A 82 5.94 2.14 -7.07
C CYS A 82 4.70 2.16 -7.98
N ILE A 83 3.92 3.23 -7.85
CA ILE A 83 2.69 3.47 -8.59
C ILE A 83 2.92 4.71 -9.44
N GLY A 84 3.20 4.50 -10.72
CA GLY A 84 3.63 5.56 -11.62
C GLY A 84 4.94 6.23 -11.19
N ASN A 85 4.85 7.35 -10.47
CA ASN A 85 5.99 8.10 -9.93
C ASN A 85 5.99 8.17 -8.40
N SER A 86 4.94 7.65 -7.75
CA SER A 86 4.78 7.65 -6.30
C SER A 86 5.26 6.33 -5.73
N LYS A 87 6.12 6.40 -4.71
CA LYS A 87 6.63 5.23 -3.99
C LYS A 87 5.95 5.08 -2.64
N TYR A 88 5.56 3.87 -2.31
CA TYR A 88 4.87 3.49 -1.08
C TYR A 88 5.52 2.24 -0.47
N ILE A 89 5.51 2.15 0.86
CA ILE A 89 5.87 0.92 1.60
C ILE A 89 4.65 0.45 2.35
N LEU A 90 4.41 -0.86 2.31
CA LEU A 90 3.41 -1.49 3.16
C LEU A 90 3.94 -1.60 4.59
N HIS A 91 3.24 -0.96 5.52
CA HIS A 91 3.42 -1.12 6.95
C HIS A 91 2.25 -1.91 7.52
N TRP A 92 2.56 -2.89 8.36
CA TRP A 92 1.56 -3.56 9.19
C TRP A 92 1.72 -3.03 10.59
N ASP A 93 0.71 -2.31 11.06
CA ASP A 93 0.60 -2.02 12.48
C ASP A 93 0.15 -3.32 13.16
N SER A 94 1.15 -4.14 13.46
CA SER A 94 1.01 -5.21 14.43
C SER A 94 1.06 -4.49 15.77
N VAL A 95 -0.11 -4.15 16.31
CA VAL A 95 -0.22 -4.00 17.76
C VAL A 95 0.22 -5.32 18.33
N ILE A 96 1.51 -5.41 18.64
CA ILE A 96 2.03 -6.44 19.50
C ILE A 96 1.29 -6.17 20.80
N LEU A 97 0.32 -7.02 21.12
CA LEU A 97 -0.07 -7.20 22.51
C LEU A 97 1.23 -7.60 23.21
N SER A 98 1.91 -6.61 23.78
CA SER A 98 3.02 -6.78 24.70
C SER A 98 2.46 -7.36 25.99
N GLY A 99 1.97 -8.60 25.89
CA GLY A 99 1.96 -9.56 26.97
C GLY A 99 3.38 -10.09 27.14
N ALA A 100 4.24 -9.27 27.75
CA ALA A 100 5.46 -9.74 28.40
C ALA A 100 5.63 -8.93 29.69
N ASN A 101 4.74 -9.21 30.63
CA ASN A 101 4.99 -8.96 32.04
C ASN A 101 6.14 -9.87 32.48
N SER A 102 7.34 -9.29 32.65
CA SER A 102 8.44 -9.92 33.37
C SER A 102 9.19 -8.86 34.17
N LYS A 103 8.56 -8.30 35.21
CA LYS A 103 9.30 -7.94 36.42
C LYS A 103 9.49 -9.22 37.23
N PRO A 104 10.74 -9.55 37.56
CA PRO A 104 11.12 -9.80 38.95
C PRO A 104 12.31 -8.89 39.30
N ASN A 105 12.06 -7.81 40.03
CA ASN A 105 12.41 -7.60 41.46
C ASN A 105 13.91 -7.65 41.76
N CYS A 106 14.35 -6.59 42.45
CA CYS A 106 15.62 -6.49 43.17
C CYS A 106 15.84 -7.66 44.13
#